data_AF-A0A2P7YSL1-F1
#
_entry.id   AF-A0A2P7YSL1-F1
#
_cell.length_a   1.000
_cell.length_b   1.000
_cell.length_c   1.000
_cell.angle_alpha   90.00
_cell.angle_beta   90.00
_cell.angle_gamma   90.00
#
_symmetry.space_group_name_H-M   'P 1'
#
loop_
_entity.id
_entity.type
_entity.pdbx_description
1 polymer ?
#
loop_
_entity_poly.entity_id
_entity_poly.type
_entity_poly.pdbx_seq_one_letter_code
_entity_poly.pdbx_strand_id
1 'polypeptide(L)'
;MADIQTEESIRAAEAEAGAELLASEAPLENSESMATSDVESNGASTNGTSLLAEDLKAQLEQTQKERDDAKHQLEGIIGKLSGMKTMFQNYKAVQGELDELKEQSTKWDEAKEQLETENKKLEESLKTLKEELSNLNGECDRLSTQDSDLRRELQAKDQELQDEKYRLEMELRLAQKSASGQKSEYSELKLAKEELDMENRNLRSIIDELKTKLADKEEDIQKNDKRVEELKADNEKTEEALRAEVTELKKEVEKHKNATDTEKAANEKLQEQLDQTKKELQLATTEASEVLTLKEEIHSKSIIIGKLRHEAIILNEHLTKSLGMLKQQLNNDDNTIDRELISNVILNFLQIPRGDAKKFEALQLISVLLEWDEHRKVQAGLSSGSHKNKEGESRTRNFVSLWTDFLEKESTKGNSGK
;
A
#
# COMPACT_ATOMS: atom_id res chain seq x y z
N MET A 1 -28.94 96.10 -45.75
CA MET A 1 -29.04 96.99 -46.93
C MET A 1 -30.52 97.21 -47.23
N ALA A 2 -31.19 98.01 -46.40
CA ALA A 2 -32.58 98.42 -46.59
C ALA A 2 -32.79 99.84 -46.01
N ASP A 3 -32.18 100.08 -44.85
CA ASP A 3 -32.35 101.25 -43.98
C ASP A 3 -31.68 102.55 -44.48
N ILE A 4 -31.18 102.55 -45.72
CA ILE A 4 -30.52 103.72 -46.35
C ILE A 4 -31.50 104.50 -47.25
N GLN A 5 -32.58 103.88 -47.72
CA GLN A 5 -33.55 104.53 -48.62
C GLN A 5 -34.61 105.39 -47.90
N THR A 6 -34.65 105.35 -46.57
CA THR A 6 -35.64 106.06 -45.73
C THR A 6 -35.21 107.47 -45.36
N GLU A 7 -33.92 107.73 -45.06
CA GLU A 7 -33.45 109.08 -44.70
C GLU A 7 -33.51 110.06 -45.88
N GLU A 8 -33.26 109.59 -47.11
CA GLU A 8 -33.23 110.43 -48.31
C GLU A 8 -34.63 110.92 -48.72
N SER A 9 -35.69 110.19 -48.34
CA SER A 9 -37.09 110.55 -48.63
C SER A 9 -37.64 111.66 -47.72
N ILE A 10 -37.04 111.89 -46.55
CA ILE A 10 -37.56 112.86 -45.54
C ILE A 10 -37.07 114.28 -45.85
N ARG A 11 -35.85 114.45 -46.38
CA ARG A 11 -35.29 115.77 -46.74
C ARG A 11 -35.92 116.43 -47.97
N ALA A 12 -36.83 115.74 -48.67
CA ALA A 12 -37.49 116.28 -49.86
C ALA A 12 -38.74 117.13 -49.57
N ALA A 13 -39.22 117.18 -48.33
CA ALA A 13 -40.53 117.77 -47.98
C ALA A 13 -40.49 119.21 -47.44
N GLU A 14 -39.32 119.76 -47.09
CA GLU A 14 -39.19 121.06 -46.39
C GLU A 14 -38.85 122.24 -47.32
N ALA A 15 -38.96 122.07 -48.64
CA ALA A 15 -38.36 122.98 -49.63
C ALA A 15 -39.34 123.88 -50.42
N GLU A 16 -40.66 123.80 -50.19
CA GLU A 16 -41.68 124.42 -51.08
C GLU A 16 -42.75 125.27 -50.36
N ALA A 17 -42.37 126.09 -49.38
CA ALA A 17 -43.27 127.09 -48.79
C ALA A 17 -42.57 128.34 -48.22
N GLY A 18 -42.48 129.41 -49.02
CA GLY A 18 -42.35 130.79 -48.51
C GLY A 18 -41.10 131.57 -48.94
N ALA A 19 -41.20 132.36 -50.03
CA ALA A 19 -40.19 133.34 -50.42
C ALA A 19 -40.67 134.46 -51.39
N GLU A 20 -41.90 135.00 -51.27
CA GLU A 20 -42.27 136.19 -52.08
C GLU A 20 -43.31 137.13 -51.44
N LEU A 21 -42.89 137.92 -50.43
CA LEU A 21 -43.31 139.32 -50.29
C LEU A 21 -42.43 140.06 -49.27
N LEU A 22 -41.55 140.96 -49.73
CA LEU A 22 -41.08 142.14 -48.98
C LEU A 22 -40.17 143.00 -49.86
N ALA A 23 -40.61 144.21 -50.16
CA ALA A 23 -39.76 145.28 -50.69
C ALA A 23 -40.12 146.59 -49.96
N SER A 24 -39.11 147.22 -49.37
CA SER A 24 -39.18 148.59 -48.85
C SER A 24 -38.84 149.60 -49.98
N GLU A 25 -38.91 150.92 -49.86
CA GLU A 25 -39.17 151.81 -48.71
C GLU A 25 -39.68 153.18 -49.23
N ALA A 26 -40.02 154.11 -48.31
CA ALA A 26 -40.29 155.52 -48.64
C ALA A 26 -38.94 156.32 -48.75
N PRO A 27 -38.86 157.67 -49.05
CA PRO A 27 -39.90 158.70 -48.98
C PRO A 27 -39.87 159.78 -50.10
N LEU A 28 -40.39 160.98 -49.81
CA LEU A 28 -40.64 162.10 -50.74
C LEU A 28 -39.45 163.05 -50.95
N GLU A 29 -39.43 163.78 -52.08
CA GLU A 29 -39.12 165.23 -52.09
C GLU A 29 -39.77 165.97 -53.30
N ASN A 30 -39.39 167.24 -53.56
CA ASN A 30 -40.35 168.34 -53.76
C ASN A 30 -39.98 169.37 -54.87
N SER A 31 -40.92 170.26 -55.24
CA SER A 31 -40.81 171.45 -56.15
C SER A 31 -40.61 171.13 -57.66
N GLU A 32 -40.92 171.97 -58.66
CA GLU A 32 -41.54 173.31 -58.81
C GLU A 32 -42.15 173.42 -60.27
N SER A 33 -42.76 174.46 -60.87
CA SER A 33 -43.00 175.90 -60.60
C SER A 33 -44.15 176.49 -61.47
N MET A 34 -44.56 177.75 -61.19
CA MET A 34 -44.86 178.91 -62.10
C MET A 34 -45.57 178.76 -63.48
N ALA A 35 -46.33 179.75 -64.02
CA ALA A 35 -46.90 181.01 -63.49
C ALA A 35 -47.93 181.72 -64.44
N THR A 36 -48.88 182.45 -63.83
CA THR A 36 -49.51 183.77 -64.18
C THR A 36 -49.92 184.20 -65.61
N SER A 37 -51.20 184.56 -65.80
CA SER A 37 -51.72 185.93 -66.13
C SER A 37 -53.24 185.86 -66.46
N ASP A 38 -54.18 186.75 -66.09
CA ASP A 38 -54.23 188.24 -66.01
C ASP A 38 -54.30 188.92 -67.42
N VAL A 39 -55.10 189.97 -67.73
CA VAL A 39 -56.15 190.75 -66.99
C VAL A 39 -56.95 191.68 -67.95
N GLU A 40 -58.22 192.05 -67.63
CA GLU A 40 -58.98 193.28 -68.07
C GLU A 40 -59.15 193.66 -69.58
N SER A 41 -59.86 194.72 -70.01
CA SER A 41 -61.15 195.38 -69.62
C SER A 41 -61.67 196.31 -70.75
N ASN A 42 -62.95 196.77 -70.67
CA ASN A 42 -63.56 197.95 -71.37
C ASN A 42 -63.56 197.93 -72.94
N GLY A 43 -64.30 198.75 -73.69
CA GLY A 43 -65.32 199.82 -73.46
C GLY A 43 -65.45 200.65 -74.76
N ALA A 44 -66.45 201.51 -75.05
CA ALA A 44 -67.74 201.89 -74.44
C ALA A 44 -68.58 202.65 -75.52
N SER A 45 -69.49 203.59 -75.16
CA SER A 45 -70.25 204.52 -76.03
C SER A 45 -71.36 203.92 -76.93
N THR A 46 -72.60 204.45 -77.03
CA THR A 46 -73.39 205.52 -76.34
C THR A 46 -74.89 205.12 -76.45
N ASN A 47 -75.93 205.69 -75.82
CA ASN A 47 -76.20 206.93 -75.05
C ASN A 47 -77.06 206.52 -73.79
N GLY A 48 -77.73 207.35 -72.98
CA GLY A 48 -77.95 208.81 -72.95
C GLY A 48 -78.99 209.21 -71.88
N THR A 49 -78.52 209.67 -70.71
CA THR A 49 -79.28 210.32 -69.61
C THR A 49 -80.52 209.61 -69.02
N SER A 50 -80.34 208.92 -67.88
CA SER A 50 -81.09 209.19 -66.63
C SER A 50 -80.46 208.46 -65.43
N LEU A 51 -79.48 209.10 -64.77
CA LEU A 51 -78.58 208.46 -63.80
C LEU A 51 -79.07 208.62 -62.34
N LEU A 52 -79.74 207.60 -61.79
CA LEU A 52 -79.88 207.43 -60.33
C LEU A 52 -80.30 206.01 -59.88
N ALA A 53 -80.90 205.19 -60.76
CA ALA A 53 -81.45 203.88 -60.40
C ALA A 53 -80.45 202.70 -60.52
N GLU A 54 -79.34 202.89 -61.24
CA GLU A 54 -78.40 201.80 -61.56
C GLU A 54 -77.29 201.59 -60.52
N ASP A 55 -76.89 202.64 -59.77
CA ASP A 55 -75.87 202.53 -58.71
C ASP A 55 -76.26 201.53 -57.60
N LEU A 56 -77.51 201.60 -57.11
CA LEU A 56 -78.01 200.63 -56.13
C LEU A 56 -78.05 199.19 -56.69
N LYS A 57 -78.20 199.05 -58.01
CA LYS A 57 -78.26 197.75 -58.68
C LYS A 57 -76.86 197.14 -58.82
N ALA A 58 -75.87 197.96 -59.18
CA ALA A 58 -74.47 197.55 -59.22
C ALA A 58 -73.94 197.14 -57.82
N GLN A 59 -74.30 197.87 -56.76
CA GLN A 59 -73.94 197.49 -55.38
C GLN A 59 -74.59 196.17 -54.94
N LEU A 60 -75.83 195.90 -55.36
CA LEU A 60 -76.51 194.63 -55.07
C LEU A 60 -75.87 193.46 -55.83
N GLU A 61 -75.47 193.66 -57.09
CA GLU A 61 -74.78 192.66 -57.91
C GLU A 61 -73.35 192.37 -57.39
N GLN A 62 -72.60 193.39 -56.99
CA GLN A 62 -71.32 193.27 -56.27
C GLN A 62 -71.49 192.42 -55.00
N THR A 63 -72.49 192.74 -54.16
CA THR A 63 -72.76 192.02 -52.91
C THR A 63 -73.19 190.57 -53.16
N GLN A 64 -73.95 190.31 -54.24
CA GLN A 64 -74.30 188.94 -54.64
C GLN A 64 -73.07 188.14 -55.08
N LYS A 65 -72.16 188.76 -55.84
CA LYS A 65 -70.93 188.12 -56.30
C LYS A 65 -69.99 187.78 -55.13
N GLU A 66 -69.77 188.72 -54.21
CA GLU A 66 -69.01 188.48 -52.98
C GLU A 66 -69.65 187.39 -52.10
N ARG A 67 -70.99 187.33 -52.03
CA ARG A 67 -71.74 186.26 -51.37
C ARG A 67 -71.53 184.91 -52.06
N ASP A 68 -71.52 184.86 -53.39
CA ASP A 68 -71.34 183.61 -54.14
C ASP A 68 -69.88 183.12 -54.14
N ASP A 69 -68.90 184.02 -54.17
CA ASP A 69 -67.49 183.68 -53.95
C ASP A 69 -67.27 183.16 -52.51
N ALA A 70 -67.85 183.82 -51.50
CA ALA A 70 -67.81 183.34 -50.11
C ALA A 70 -68.55 182.00 -49.95
N LYS A 71 -69.63 181.76 -50.70
CA LYS A 71 -70.37 180.49 -50.74
C LYS A 71 -69.52 179.38 -51.38
N HIS A 72 -68.80 179.66 -52.47
CA HIS A 72 -67.86 178.71 -53.06
C HIS A 72 -66.64 178.43 -52.17
N GLN A 73 -66.16 179.43 -51.42
CA GLN A 73 -65.14 179.20 -50.38
C GLN A 73 -65.68 178.32 -49.25
N LEU A 74 -66.92 178.55 -48.79
CA LEU A 74 -67.59 177.67 -47.82
C LEU A 74 -67.82 176.26 -48.37
N GLU A 75 -68.29 176.11 -49.60
CA GLU A 75 -68.47 174.80 -50.25
C GLU A 75 -67.12 174.08 -50.46
N GLY A 76 -66.05 174.81 -50.78
CA GLY A 76 -64.69 174.28 -50.85
C GLY A 76 -64.12 173.88 -49.49
N ILE A 77 -64.42 174.64 -48.43
CA ILE A 77 -64.07 174.29 -47.04
C ILE A 77 -64.90 173.10 -46.55
N ILE A 78 -66.20 173.02 -46.90
CA ILE A 78 -67.06 171.87 -46.61
C ILE A 78 -66.62 170.64 -47.40
N GLY A 79 -66.16 170.80 -48.65
CA GLY A 79 -65.55 169.74 -49.45
C GLY A 79 -64.26 169.22 -48.81
N LYS A 80 -63.37 170.12 -48.36
CA LYS A 80 -62.16 169.76 -47.60
C LYS A 80 -62.49 169.12 -46.25
N LEU A 81 -63.49 169.61 -45.53
CA LEU A 81 -63.97 169.06 -44.26
C LEU A 81 -64.63 167.69 -44.44
N SER A 82 -65.35 167.48 -45.55
CA SER A 82 -65.92 166.19 -45.94
C SER A 82 -64.82 165.21 -46.31
N GLY A 83 -63.84 165.63 -47.12
CA GLY A 83 -62.65 164.85 -47.43
C GLY A 83 -61.84 164.50 -46.18
N MET A 84 -61.66 165.44 -45.24
CA MET A 84 -60.99 165.21 -43.95
C MET A 84 -61.83 164.32 -43.02
N LYS A 85 -63.16 164.38 -43.09
CA LYS A 85 -64.06 163.46 -42.37
C LYS A 85 -63.97 162.04 -42.94
N THR A 86 -63.95 161.88 -44.26
CA THR A 86 -63.71 160.58 -44.91
C THR A 86 -62.31 160.06 -44.59
N MET A 87 -61.29 160.91 -44.63
CA MET A 87 -59.92 160.55 -44.24
C MET A 87 -59.86 160.16 -42.76
N PHE A 88 -60.55 160.85 -41.85
CA PHE A 88 -60.65 160.48 -40.44
C PHE A 88 -61.46 159.19 -40.20
N GLN A 89 -62.50 158.93 -41.01
CA GLN A 89 -63.23 157.66 -40.99
C GLN A 89 -62.34 156.51 -41.49
N ASN A 90 -61.58 156.72 -42.56
CA ASN A 90 -60.60 155.76 -43.07
C ASN A 90 -59.44 155.55 -42.08
N TYR A 91 -58.93 156.61 -41.45
CA TYR A 91 -57.92 156.52 -40.39
C TYR A 91 -58.44 155.73 -39.19
N LYS A 92 -59.71 155.92 -38.81
CA LYS A 92 -60.35 155.12 -37.75
C LYS A 92 -60.55 153.65 -38.17
N ALA A 93 -60.85 153.37 -39.44
CA ALA A 93 -60.92 152.02 -39.98
C ALA A 93 -59.53 151.35 -39.96
N VAL A 94 -58.51 151.99 -40.53
CA VAL A 94 -57.12 151.53 -40.54
C VAL A 94 -56.53 151.39 -39.13
N GLN A 95 -56.92 152.24 -38.18
CA GLN A 95 -56.56 152.07 -36.77
C GLN A 95 -57.22 150.83 -36.16
N GLY A 96 -58.49 150.55 -36.50
CA GLY A 96 -59.18 149.32 -36.12
C GLY A 96 -58.51 148.08 -36.72
N GLU A 97 -58.27 148.08 -38.02
CA GLU A 97 -57.54 147.03 -38.75
C GLU A 97 -56.14 146.80 -38.17
N LEU A 98 -55.43 147.86 -37.78
CA LEU A 98 -54.12 147.80 -37.13
C LEU A 98 -54.18 147.22 -35.70
N ASP A 99 -55.23 147.52 -34.94
CA ASP A 99 -55.43 146.98 -33.60
C ASP A 99 -55.93 145.52 -33.63
N GLU A 100 -56.78 145.16 -34.61
CA GLU A 100 -57.13 143.77 -34.93
C GLU A 100 -55.91 142.96 -35.39
N LEU A 101 -55.03 143.55 -36.21
CA LEU A 101 -53.79 142.90 -36.66
C LEU A 101 -52.79 142.70 -35.50
N LYS A 102 -52.74 143.61 -34.52
CA LYS A 102 -52.00 143.39 -33.26
C LYS A 102 -52.59 142.24 -32.45
N GLU A 103 -53.92 142.19 -32.30
CA GLU A 103 -54.59 141.11 -31.57
C GLU A 103 -54.41 139.75 -32.27
N GLN A 104 -54.29 139.73 -33.60
CA GLN A 104 -53.87 138.55 -34.36
C GLN A 104 -52.40 138.23 -34.10
N SER A 105 -51.48 139.21 -34.14
CA SER A 105 -50.05 138.98 -33.83
C SER A 105 -49.87 138.36 -32.45
N THR A 106 -50.50 138.91 -31.40
CA THR A 106 -50.39 138.34 -30.04
C THR A 106 -50.93 136.92 -29.96
N LYS A 107 -51.99 136.58 -30.70
CA LYS A 107 -52.49 135.19 -30.78
C LYS A 107 -51.54 134.27 -31.54
N TRP A 108 -50.87 134.75 -32.58
CA TRP A 108 -49.83 133.99 -33.29
C TRP A 108 -48.59 133.78 -32.41
N ASP A 109 -48.18 134.79 -31.64
CA ASP A 109 -47.07 134.70 -30.68
C ASP A 109 -47.41 133.75 -29.52
N GLU A 110 -48.61 133.83 -28.94
CA GLU A 110 -49.12 132.90 -27.91
C GLU A 110 -49.21 131.45 -28.44
N ALA A 111 -49.74 131.26 -29.65
CA ALA A 111 -49.81 129.93 -30.28
C ALA A 111 -48.43 129.37 -30.61
N LYS A 112 -47.48 130.22 -31.04
CA LYS A 112 -46.09 129.84 -31.27
C LYS A 112 -45.40 129.45 -29.96
N GLU A 113 -45.57 130.20 -28.88
CA GLU A 113 -45.01 129.83 -27.57
C GLU A 113 -45.59 128.49 -27.09
N GLN A 114 -46.90 128.28 -27.23
CA GLN A 114 -47.54 126.99 -26.91
C GLN A 114 -46.90 125.85 -27.70
N LEU A 115 -46.84 125.95 -29.03
CA LEU A 115 -46.22 124.96 -29.92
C LEU A 115 -44.73 124.73 -29.60
N GLU A 116 -43.98 125.78 -29.24
CA GLU A 116 -42.60 125.65 -28.78
C GLU A 116 -42.50 124.88 -27.45
N THR A 117 -43.41 125.08 -26.49
CA THR A 117 -43.40 124.28 -25.25
C THR A 117 -43.87 122.85 -25.48
N GLU A 118 -44.74 122.60 -26.46
CA GLU A 118 -45.15 121.23 -26.83
C GLU A 118 -44.03 120.49 -27.55
N ASN A 119 -43.34 121.11 -28.50
CA ASN A 119 -42.14 120.54 -29.12
C ASN A 119 -41.07 120.22 -28.07
N LYS A 120 -40.78 121.12 -27.12
CA LYS A 120 -39.79 120.86 -26.05
C LYS A 120 -40.18 119.64 -25.19
N LYS A 121 -41.46 119.48 -24.82
CA LYS A 121 -41.96 118.29 -24.09
C LYS A 121 -41.89 117.02 -24.96
N LEU A 122 -42.18 117.12 -26.25
CA LEU A 122 -42.10 116.00 -27.19
C LEU A 122 -40.65 115.56 -27.39
N GLU A 123 -39.71 116.48 -27.57
CA GLU A 123 -38.27 116.23 -27.63
C GLU A 123 -37.74 115.58 -26.34
N GLU A 124 -38.14 116.07 -25.16
CA GLU A 124 -37.82 115.45 -23.87
C GLU A 124 -38.35 114.00 -23.79
N SER A 125 -39.62 113.78 -24.17
CA SER A 125 -40.23 112.44 -24.17
C SER A 125 -39.60 111.48 -25.20
N LEU A 126 -39.18 111.99 -26.36
CA LEU A 126 -38.44 111.23 -27.38
C LEU A 126 -37.03 110.90 -26.91
N LYS A 127 -36.40 111.77 -26.09
CA LYS A 127 -35.11 111.50 -25.47
C LYS A 127 -35.22 110.43 -24.39
N THR A 128 -36.17 110.51 -23.48
CA THR A 128 -36.37 109.48 -22.45
C THR A 128 -36.75 108.14 -23.07
N LEU A 129 -37.65 108.12 -24.07
CA LEU A 129 -38.03 106.88 -24.76
C LEU A 129 -36.88 106.25 -25.55
N LYS A 130 -35.96 107.06 -26.13
CA LYS A 130 -34.72 106.56 -26.75
C LYS A 130 -33.75 105.97 -25.73
N GLU A 131 -33.62 106.59 -24.56
CA GLU A 131 -32.80 106.08 -23.46
C GLU A 131 -33.38 104.77 -22.90
N GLU A 132 -34.69 104.69 -22.69
CA GLU A 132 -35.41 103.46 -22.31
C GLU A 132 -35.26 102.35 -23.35
N LEU A 133 -35.42 102.65 -24.65
CA LEU A 133 -35.22 101.70 -25.74
C LEU A 133 -33.77 101.17 -25.77
N SER A 134 -32.77 102.06 -25.59
CA SER A 134 -31.35 101.67 -25.54
C SER A 134 -31.04 100.78 -24.33
N ASN A 135 -31.63 101.08 -23.17
CA ASN A 135 -31.48 100.28 -21.97
C ASN A 135 -32.14 98.91 -22.13
N LEU A 136 -33.34 98.85 -22.72
CA LEU A 136 -34.05 97.61 -23.00
C LEU A 136 -33.32 96.74 -24.04
N ASN A 137 -32.70 97.34 -25.06
CA ASN A 137 -31.86 96.58 -26.00
C ASN A 137 -30.65 95.98 -25.28
N GLY A 138 -29.96 96.75 -24.42
CA GLY A 138 -28.84 96.25 -23.62
C GLY A 138 -29.25 95.13 -22.65
N GLU A 139 -30.45 95.20 -22.07
CA GLU A 139 -31.04 94.13 -21.26
C GLU A 139 -31.33 92.88 -22.11
N CYS A 140 -31.88 93.04 -23.32
CA CYS A 140 -32.10 91.95 -24.26
C CYS A 140 -30.79 91.27 -24.70
N ASP A 141 -29.74 92.04 -25.01
CA ASP A 141 -28.41 91.51 -25.36
C ASP A 141 -27.78 90.76 -24.16
N ARG A 142 -27.94 91.30 -22.94
CA ARG A 142 -27.50 90.67 -21.69
C ARG A 142 -28.24 89.36 -21.40
N LEU A 143 -29.54 89.30 -21.65
CA LEU A 143 -30.35 88.09 -21.47
C LEU A 143 -30.08 87.05 -22.57
N SER A 144 -29.87 87.49 -23.82
CA SER A 144 -29.51 86.63 -24.96
C SER A 144 -28.14 85.97 -24.76
N THR A 145 -27.15 86.72 -24.28
CA THR A 145 -25.83 86.17 -23.92
C THR A 145 -25.92 85.20 -22.74
N GLN A 146 -26.72 85.51 -21.70
CA GLN A 146 -26.95 84.59 -20.58
C GLN A 146 -27.65 83.29 -20.99
N ASP A 147 -28.67 83.34 -21.87
CA ASP A 147 -29.33 82.15 -22.41
C ASP A 147 -28.36 81.30 -23.26
N SER A 148 -27.48 81.94 -24.03
CA SER A 148 -26.43 81.26 -24.80
C SER A 148 -25.40 80.55 -23.92
N ASP A 149 -24.89 81.22 -22.87
CA ASP A 149 -23.96 80.59 -21.91
C ASP A 149 -24.63 79.46 -21.11
N LEU A 150 -25.88 79.63 -20.67
CA LEU A 150 -26.65 78.58 -19.99
C LEU A 150 -26.92 77.37 -20.88
N ARG A 151 -27.22 77.57 -22.17
CA ARG A 151 -27.33 76.47 -23.15
C ARG A 151 -26.01 75.73 -23.32
N ARG A 152 -24.88 76.44 -23.35
CA ARG A 152 -23.54 75.82 -23.45
C ARG A 152 -23.19 75.03 -22.18
N GLU A 153 -23.52 75.55 -21.00
CA GLU A 153 -23.32 74.84 -19.73
C GLU A 153 -24.21 73.59 -19.65
N LEU A 154 -25.49 73.69 -20.00
CA LEU A 154 -26.41 72.56 -20.06
C LEU A 154 -25.90 71.48 -21.02
N GLN A 155 -25.49 71.85 -22.24
CA GLN A 155 -24.94 70.90 -23.22
C GLN A 155 -23.65 70.23 -22.72
N ALA A 156 -22.78 70.97 -22.03
CA ALA A 156 -21.58 70.40 -21.41
C ALA A 156 -21.92 69.41 -20.28
N LYS A 157 -22.93 69.72 -19.46
CA LYS A 157 -23.42 68.84 -18.38
C LYS A 157 -24.12 67.60 -18.92
N ASP A 158 -24.93 67.72 -19.97
CA ASP A 158 -25.52 66.57 -20.66
C ASP A 158 -24.44 65.64 -21.23
N GLN A 159 -23.37 66.17 -21.83
CA GLN A 159 -22.25 65.36 -22.31
C GLN A 159 -21.50 64.67 -21.15
N GLU A 160 -21.18 65.39 -20.08
CA GLU A 160 -20.54 64.83 -18.87
C GLU A 160 -21.38 63.70 -18.25
N LEU A 161 -22.71 63.86 -18.21
CA LEU A 161 -23.64 62.84 -17.73
C LEU A 161 -23.75 61.63 -18.68
N GLN A 162 -23.65 61.83 -20.00
CA GLN A 162 -23.59 60.71 -20.96
C GLN A 162 -22.29 59.92 -20.79
N ASP A 163 -21.14 60.60 -20.69
CA ASP A 163 -19.83 59.96 -20.55
C ASP A 163 -19.71 59.20 -19.21
N GLU A 164 -20.18 59.80 -18.11
CA GLU A 164 -20.26 59.13 -16.80
C GLU A 164 -21.23 57.94 -16.82
N LYS A 165 -22.38 58.06 -17.48
CA LYS A 165 -23.31 56.94 -17.69
C LYS A 165 -22.63 55.80 -18.46
N TYR A 166 -21.93 56.09 -19.56
CA TYR A 166 -21.20 55.07 -20.32
C TYR A 166 -20.09 54.40 -19.49
N ARG A 167 -19.40 55.17 -18.63
CA ARG A 167 -18.42 54.63 -17.67
C ARG A 167 -19.08 53.66 -16.68
N LEU A 168 -20.18 54.07 -16.06
CA LEU A 168 -20.92 53.25 -15.09
C LEU A 168 -21.56 52.00 -15.72
N GLU A 169 -22.10 52.09 -16.95
CA GLU A 169 -22.59 50.93 -17.70
C GLU A 169 -21.46 49.93 -18.02
N MET A 170 -20.26 50.42 -18.35
CA MET A 170 -19.09 49.57 -18.59
C MET A 170 -18.57 48.92 -17.30
N GLU A 171 -18.48 49.67 -16.20
CA GLU A 171 -18.11 49.14 -14.88
C GLU A 171 -19.11 48.10 -14.38
N LEU A 172 -20.42 48.36 -14.52
CA LEU A 172 -21.48 47.40 -14.22
C LEU A 172 -21.36 46.13 -15.06
N ARG A 173 -21.08 46.25 -16.36
CA ARG A 173 -20.89 45.11 -17.26
C ARG A 173 -19.65 44.28 -16.90
N LEU A 174 -18.56 44.92 -16.47
CA LEU A 174 -17.35 44.25 -16.00
C LEU A 174 -17.58 43.54 -14.66
N ALA A 175 -18.25 44.21 -13.71
CA ALA A 175 -18.64 43.62 -12.43
C ALA A 175 -19.59 42.43 -12.61
N GLN A 176 -20.60 42.54 -13.48
CA GLN A 176 -21.52 41.45 -13.81
C GLN A 176 -20.80 40.28 -14.49
N LYS A 177 -19.84 40.54 -15.38
CA LYS A 177 -18.99 39.49 -15.97
C LYS A 177 -18.16 38.78 -14.89
N SER A 178 -17.51 39.54 -14.00
CA SER A 178 -16.71 38.99 -12.89
C SER A 178 -17.55 38.12 -11.96
N ALA A 179 -18.72 38.62 -11.52
CA ALA A 179 -19.66 37.88 -10.69
C ALA A 179 -20.20 36.60 -11.39
N SER A 180 -20.38 36.63 -12.73
CA SER A 180 -20.76 35.44 -13.48
C SER A 180 -19.65 34.38 -13.56
N GLY A 181 -18.38 34.80 -13.66
CA GLY A 181 -17.21 33.91 -13.61
C GLY A 181 -17.06 33.27 -12.24
N GLN A 182 -17.04 34.08 -11.18
CA GLN A 182 -17.00 33.61 -9.79
C GLN A 182 -18.14 32.66 -9.44
N LYS A 183 -19.32 32.81 -10.06
CA LYS A 183 -20.44 31.88 -9.90
C LYS A 183 -20.22 30.54 -10.61
N SER A 184 -19.49 30.51 -11.72
CA SER A 184 -19.04 29.27 -12.37
C SER A 184 -17.99 28.58 -11.50
N GLU A 185 -16.93 29.29 -11.12
CA GLU A 185 -15.85 28.83 -10.25
C GLU A 185 -16.40 28.24 -8.93
N TYR A 186 -17.36 28.92 -8.29
CA TYR A 186 -18.03 28.41 -7.09
C TYR A 186 -18.86 27.14 -7.35
N SER A 187 -19.51 27.02 -8.52
CA SER A 187 -20.26 25.83 -8.90
C SER A 187 -19.32 24.64 -9.17
N GLU A 188 -18.19 24.89 -9.82
CA GLU A 188 -17.14 23.90 -10.10
C GLU A 188 -16.47 23.41 -8.80
N LEU A 189 -16.11 24.33 -7.90
CA LEU A 189 -15.59 24.01 -6.56
C LEU A 189 -16.61 23.25 -5.71
N LYS A 190 -17.90 23.56 -5.83
CA LYS A 190 -18.98 22.83 -5.14
C LYS A 190 -19.10 21.39 -5.66
N LEU A 191 -19.03 21.17 -6.97
CA LEU A 191 -19.06 19.84 -7.57
C LEU A 191 -17.82 19.02 -7.16
N ALA A 192 -16.62 19.60 -7.27
CA ALA A 192 -15.38 18.95 -6.83
C ALA A 192 -15.40 18.60 -5.33
N LYS A 193 -16.02 19.43 -4.48
CA LYS A 193 -16.26 19.08 -3.08
C LYS A 193 -17.23 17.92 -2.93
N GLU A 194 -18.35 17.91 -3.67
CA GLU A 194 -19.34 16.83 -3.63
C GLU A 194 -18.74 15.49 -4.11
N GLU A 195 -17.84 15.52 -5.10
CA GLU A 195 -17.04 14.36 -5.52
C GLU A 195 -16.08 13.88 -4.41
N LEU A 196 -15.32 14.78 -3.78
CA LEU A 196 -14.44 14.43 -2.65
C LEU A 196 -15.21 13.93 -1.42
N ASP A 197 -16.41 14.46 -1.15
CA ASP A 197 -17.31 13.98 -0.08
C ASP A 197 -17.88 12.59 -0.41
N MET A 198 -18.07 12.24 -1.68
CA MET A 198 -18.43 10.88 -2.12
C MET A 198 -17.24 9.92 -2.03
N GLU A 199 -16.06 10.31 -2.50
CA GLU A 199 -14.85 9.50 -2.40
C GLU A 199 -14.48 9.22 -0.94
N ASN A 200 -14.60 10.21 -0.05
CA ASN A 200 -14.41 10.01 1.39
C ASN A 200 -15.40 9.01 2.00
N ARG A 201 -16.64 8.93 1.51
CA ARG A 201 -17.61 7.91 1.96
C ARG A 201 -17.23 6.51 1.45
N ASN A 202 -16.82 6.41 0.18
CA ASN A 202 -16.38 5.16 -0.41
C ASN A 202 -15.13 4.61 0.29
N LEU A 203 -14.12 5.47 0.55
CA LEU A 203 -12.91 5.11 1.29
C LEU A 203 -13.23 4.68 2.73
N ARG A 204 -14.18 5.33 3.41
CA ARG A 204 -14.66 4.89 4.74
C ARG A 204 -15.32 3.51 4.69
N SER A 205 -16.18 3.26 3.70
CA SER A 205 -16.81 1.94 3.49
C SER A 205 -15.75 0.86 3.26
N ILE A 206 -14.74 1.12 2.41
CA ILE A 206 -13.62 0.21 2.15
C ILE A 206 -12.80 -0.03 3.42
N ILE A 207 -12.52 1.02 4.21
CA ILE A 207 -11.82 0.90 5.49
C ILE A 207 -12.61 0.03 6.49
N ASP A 208 -13.92 0.20 6.59
CA ASP A 208 -14.76 -0.56 7.52
C ASP A 208 -14.95 -2.01 7.05
N GLU A 209 -15.06 -2.26 5.74
CA GLU A 209 -14.96 -3.60 5.14
C GLU A 209 -13.61 -4.28 5.37
N LEU A 210 -12.51 -3.53 5.38
CA LEU A 210 -11.18 -4.08 5.67
C LEU A 210 -11.01 -4.37 7.16
N LYS A 211 -11.62 -3.58 8.05
CA LYS A 211 -11.68 -3.87 9.50
C LYS A 211 -12.45 -5.14 9.80
N THR A 212 -13.62 -5.38 9.18
CA THR A 212 -14.36 -6.62 9.40
C THR A 212 -13.57 -7.82 8.88
N LYS A 213 -13.03 -7.75 7.66
CA LYS A 213 -12.16 -8.80 7.09
C LYS A 213 -10.90 -9.05 7.94
N LEU A 214 -10.36 -8.03 8.60
CA LEU A 214 -9.25 -8.17 9.56
C LEU A 214 -9.71 -8.91 10.82
N ALA A 215 -10.82 -8.49 11.45
CA ALA A 215 -11.38 -9.10 12.65
C ALA A 215 -11.76 -10.58 12.41
N ASP A 216 -12.38 -10.90 11.27
CA ASP A 216 -12.67 -12.27 10.84
C ASP A 216 -11.39 -13.12 10.76
N LYS A 217 -10.29 -12.53 10.27
CA LYS A 217 -8.98 -13.20 10.16
C LYS A 217 -8.25 -13.32 11.50
N GLU A 218 -8.40 -12.36 12.40
CA GLU A 218 -7.92 -12.45 13.79
C GLU A 218 -8.69 -13.54 14.57
N GLU A 219 -10.00 -13.70 14.35
CA GLU A 219 -10.77 -14.79 14.94
C GLU A 219 -10.38 -16.16 14.34
N ASP A 220 -10.15 -16.24 13.03
CA ASP A 220 -9.62 -17.45 12.38
C ASP A 220 -8.22 -17.82 12.90
N ILE A 221 -7.32 -16.85 13.10
CA ILE A 221 -6.00 -17.08 13.71
C ILE A 221 -6.18 -17.62 15.13
N GLN A 222 -7.00 -16.99 15.97
CA GLN A 222 -7.27 -17.47 17.34
C GLN A 222 -7.90 -18.87 17.38
N LYS A 223 -8.71 -19.27 16.39
CA LYS A 223 -9.23 -20.64 16.24
C LYS A 223 -8.12 -21.62 15.86
N ASN A 224 -7.28 -21.24 14.91
CA ASN A 224 -6.16 -22.07 14.46
C ASN A 224 -5.09 -22.24 15.54
N ASP A 225 -4.76 -21.20 16.30
CA ASP A 225 -3.82 -21.26 17.43
C ASP A 225 -4.32 -22.22 18.51
N LYS A 226 -5.59 -22.11 18.91
CA LYS A 226 -6.24 -23.08 19.83
C LYS A 226 -6.17 -24.49 19.28
N ARG A 227 -6.43 -24.67 17.97
CA ARG A 227 -6.37 -26.00 17.33
C ARG A 227 -4.95 -26.55 17.25
N VAL A 228 -3.93 -25.70 17.13
CA VAL A 228 -2.51 -26.08 17.21
C VAL A 228 -2.13 -26.49 18.63
N GLU A 229 -2.56 -25.76 19.67
CA GLU A 229 -2.32 -26.18 21.07
C GLU A 229 -3.06 -27.47 21.43
N GLU A 230 -4.30 -27.68 20.96
CA GLU A 230 -4.99 -28.97 21.06
C GLU A 230 -4.18 -30.11 20.43
N LEU A 231 -3.73 -29.92 19.18
CA LEU A 231 -2.96 -30.93 18.45
C LEU A 231 -1.58 -31.19 19.05
N LYS A 232 -0.91 -30.17 19.63
CA LYS A 232 0.32 -30.34 20.42
C LYS A 232 0.05 -31.19 21.65
N ALA A 233 -0.93 -30.82 22.46
CA ALA A 233 -1.26 -31.53 23.69
C ALA A 233 -1.70 -32.98 23.43
N ASP A 234 -2.41 -33.25 22.34
CA ASP A 234 -2.74 -34.62 21.92
C ASP A 234 -1.51 -35.39 21.39
N ASN A 235 -0.60 -34.73 20.66
CA ASN A 235 0.65 -35.36 20.21
C ASN A 235 1.63 -35.64 21.37
N GLU A 236 1.67 -34.77 22.39
CA GLU A 236 2.44 -35.02 23.62
C GLU A 236 1.88 -36.25 24.37
N LYS A 237 0.56 -36.38 24.51
CA LYS A 237 -0.08 -37.58 25.10
C LYS A 237 0.20 -38.85 24.30
N THR A 238 0.17 -38.80 22.97
CA THR A 238 0.48 -39.98 22.15
C THR A 238 1.96 -40.33 22.18
N GLU A 239 2.86 -39.34 22.22
CA GLU A 239 4.28 -39.59 22.48
C GLU A 239 4.53 -40.20 23.86
N GLU A 240 3.89 -39.71 24.93
CA GLU A 240 3.99 -40.31 26.26
C GLU A 240 3.45 -41.76 26.29
N ALA A 241 2.30 -42.02 25.66
CA ALA A 241 1.73 -43.35 25.55
C ALA A 241 2.63 -44.31 24.77
N LEU A 242 3.15 -43.89 23.61
CA LEU A 242 4.08 -44.69 22.80
C LEU A 242 5.42 -44.90 23.52
N ARG A 243 5.93 -43.91 24.25
CA ARG A 243 7.13 -44.06 25.11
C ARG A 243 6.87 -45.08 26.21
N ALA A 244 5.72 -45.04 26.87
CA ALA A 244 5.33 -46.00 27.89
C ALA A 244 5.23 -47.43 27.32
N GLU A 245 4.51 -47.62 26.20
CA GLU A 245 4.41 -48.90 25.49
C GLU A 245 5.79 -49.44 25.09
N VAL A 246 6.66 -48.60 24.50
CA VAL A 246 8.04 -48.97 24.16
C VAL A 246 8.86 -49.34 25.39
N THR A 247 8.64 -48.73 26.57
CA THR A 247 9.32 -49.19 27.79
C THR A 247 8.80 -50.52 28.32
N GLU A 248 7.50 -50.82 28.20
CA GLU A 248 6.95 -52.11 28.64
C GLU A 248 7.33 -53.24 27.67
N LEU A 249 7.25 -52.99 26.35
CA LEU A 249 7.77 -53.91 25.33
C LEU A 249 9.26 -54.20 25.52
N LYS A 250 10.08 -53.20 25.91
CA LYS A 250 11.49 -53.43 26.28
C LYS A 250 11.65 -54.31 27.52
N LYS A 251 10.82 -54.13 28.55
CA LYS A 251 10.82 -55.05 29.72
C LYS A 251 10.42 -56.46 29.30
N GLU A 252 9.40 -56.62 28.47
CA GLU A 252 8.93 -57.94 28.02
C GLU A 252 9.95 -58.63 27.12
N VAL A 253 10.62 -57.90 26.22
CA VAL A 253 11.76 -58.41 25.44
C VAL A 253 12.91 -58.84 26.34
N GLU A 254 13.25 -58.08 27.38
CA GLU A 254 14.28 -58.50 28.34
C GLU A 254 13.82 -59.69 29.22
N LYS A 255 12.54 -59.80 29.61
CA LYS A 255 12.00 -61.01 30.26
C LYS A 255 12.12 -62.23 29.34
N HIS A 256 11.67 -62.12 28.09
CA HIS A 256 11.75 -63.19 27.10
C HIS A 256 13.19 -63.57 26.76
N LYS A 257 14.11 -62.60 26.70
CA LYS A 257 15.54 -62.82 26.48
C LYS A 257 16.17 -63.56 27.67
N ASN A 258 15.96 -63.09 28.90
CA ASN A 258 16.40 -63.80 30.09
C ASN A 258 15.83 -65.22 30.17
N ALA A 259 14.54 -65.42 29.88
CA ALA A 259 13.91 -66.73 29.82
C ALA A 259 14.53 -67.63 28.72
N THR A 260 14.77 -67.07 27.52
CA THR A 260 15.43 -67.76 26.41
C THR A 260 16.87 -68.16 26.78
N ASP A 261 17.60 -67.32 27.49
CA ASP A 261 18.97 -67.60 27.91
C ASP A 261 19.02 -68.60 29.07
N THR A 262 18.02 -68.63 29.96
CA THR A 262 17.87 -69.73 30.94
C THR A 262 17.47 -71.05 30.29
N GLU A 263 16.61 -71.04 29.27
CA GLU A 263 16.25 -72.24 28.49
C GLU A 263 17.44 -72.76 27.68
N LYS A 264 18.26 -71.87 27.08
CA LYS A 264 19.55 -72.26 26.46
C LYS A 264 20.46 -72.94 27.47
N ALA A 265 20.71 -72.33 28.63
CA ALA A 265 21.58 -72.91 29.65
C ALA A 265 21.04 -74.24 30.21
N ALA A 266 19.72 -74.38 30.32
CA ALA A 266 19.08 -75.65 30.68
C ALA A 266 19.25 -76.72 29.58
N ASN A 267 19.12 -76.34 28.31
CA ASN A 267 19.25 -77.22 27.15
C ASN A 267 20.73 -77.62 26.90
N GLU A 268 21.68 -76.70 27.08
CA GLU A 268 23.12 -76.98 27.09
C GLU A 268 23.46 -78.01 28.17
N LYS A 269 22.98 -77.81 29.40
CA LYS A 269 23.15 -78.76 30.50
C LYS A 269 22.47 -80.11 30.25
N LEU A 270 21.27 -80.12 29.65
CA LEU A 270 20.61 -81.36 29.22
C LEU A 270 21.41 -82.07 28.12
N GLN A 271 22.07 -81.32 27.23
CA GLN A 271 22.92 -81.88 26.18
C GLN A 271 24.27 -82.39 26.72
N GLU A 272 24.87 -81.74 27.73
CA GLU A 272 25.99 -82.29 28.50
C GLU A 272 25.60 -83.61 29.18
N GLN A 273 24.43 -83.67 29.82
CA GLN A 273 23.89 -84.89 30.43
C GLN A 273 23.58 -85.98 29.40
N LEU A 274 23.07 -85.60 28.22
CA LEU A 274 22.83 -86.50 27.10
C LEU A 274 24.14 -87.07 26.55
N ASP A 275 25.19 -86.26 26.41
CA ASP A 275 26.49 -86.69 25.91
C ASP A 275 27.32 -87.44 26.96
N GLN A 276 27.09 -87.19 28.25
CA GLN A 276 27.61 -88.02 29.34
C GLN A 276 26.92 -89.39 29.35
N THR A 277 25.58 -89.45 29.34
CA THR A 277 24.84 -90.72 29.32
C THR A 277 25.07 -91.51 28.02
N LYS A 278 25.33 -90.86 26.88
CA LYS A 278 25.84 -91.53 25.67
C LYS A 278 27.22 -92.16 25.88
N LYS A 279 28.16 -91.49 26.57
CA LYS A 279 29.49 -92.06 26.87
C LYS A 279 29.39 -93.25 27.82
N GLU A 280 28.56 -93.14 28.84
CA GLU A 280 28.27 -94.23 29.79
C GLU A 280 27.61 -95.42 29.06
N LEU A 281 26.67 -95.16 28.15
CA LEU A 281 26.07 -96.18 27.28
C LEU A 281 27.10 -96.80 26.32
N GLN A 282 28.00 -96.00 25.73
CA GLN A 282 29.07 -96.50 24.87
C GLN A 282 30.01 -97.43 25.63
N LEU A 283 30.45 -97.03 26.84
CA LEU A 283 31.27 -97.86 27.73
C LEU A 283 30.56 -99.18 28.07
N ALA A 284 29.28 -99.13 28.46
CA ALA A 284 28.48 -100.32 28.72
C ALA A 284 28.32 -101.23 27.48
N THR A 285 28.25 -100.66 26.26
CA THR A 285 28.25 -101.47 25.02
C THR A 285 29.61 -102.07 24.68
N THR A 286 30.72 -101.40 24.99
CA THR A 286 32.06 -102.01 24.83
C THR A 286 32.28 -103.13 25.84
N GLU A 287 31.93 -102.94 27.12
CA GLU A 287 31.96 -103.98 28.15
C GLU A 287 31.07 -105.18 27.76
N ALA A 288 29.86 -104.93 27.25
CA ALA A 288 28.99 -105.99 26.74
C ALA A 288 29.60 -106.75 25.55
N SER A 289 30.38 -106.08 24.69
CA SER A 289 31.09 -106.73 23.57
C SER A 289 32.28 -107.58 24.04
N GLU A 290 33.01 -107.14 25.07
CA GLU A 290 34.08 -107.92 25.71
C GLU A 290 33.53 -109.15 26.45
N VAL A 291 32.37 -109.01 27.11
CA VAL A 291 31.66 -110.15 27.71
C VAL A 291 31.20 -111.16 26.65
N LEU A 292 30.87 -110.72 25.42
CA LEU A 292 30.55 -111.62 24.32
C LEU A 292 31.80 -112.37 23.80
N THR A 293 32.94 -111.70 23.58
CA THR A 293 34.16 -112.38 23.14
C THR A 293 34.70 -113.35 24.19
N LEU A 294 34.65 -112.98 25.48
CA LEU A 294 34.97 -113.88 26.59
C LEU A 294 34.04 -115.11 26.64
N LYS A 295 32.75 -114.95 26.30
CA LYS A 295 31.79 -116.05 26.23
C LYS A 295 32.08 -117.00 25.06
N GLU A 296 32.52 -116.49 23.91
CA GLU A 296 32.98 -117.29 22.78
C GLU A 296 34.30 -118.01 23.09
N GLU A 297 35.24 -117.36 23.77
CA GLU A 297 36.45 -118.01 24.29
C GLU A 297 36.12 -119.17 25.24
N ILE A 298 35.23 -118.97 26.21
CA ILE A 298 34.77 -120.03 27.12
C ILE A 298 34.13 -121.18 26.35
N HIS A 299 33.34 -120.90 25.30
CA HIS A 299 32.75 -121.94 24.46
C HIS A 299 33.81 -122.75 23.69
N SER A 300 34.81 -122.09 23.09
CA SER A 300 35.91 -122.78 22.40
C SER A 300 36.75 -123.65 23.36
N LYS A 301 37.06 -123.13 24.55
CA LYS A 301 37.76 -123.87 25.63
C LYS A 301 36.94 -125.08 26.10
N SER A 302 35.61 -124.94 26.19
CA SER A 302 34.70 -126.06 26.50
C SER A 302 34.71 -127.16 25.43
N ILE A 303 34.75 -126.80 24.13
CA ILE A 303 34.87 -127.78 23.03
C ILE A 303 36.20 -128.52 23.08
N ILE A 304 37.31 -127.85 23.43
CA ILE A 304 38.63 -128.48 23.60
C ILE A 304 38.61 -129.47 24.79
N ILE A 305 38.00 -129.10 25.92
CA ILE A 305 37.79 -130.00 27.06
C ILE A 305 36.93 -131.21 26.66
N GLY A 306 35.94 -131.02 25.79
CA GLY A 306 35.14 -132.11 25.21
C GLY A 306 35.98 -133.12 24.42
N LYS A 307 36.89 -132.65 23.55
CA LYS A 307 37.80 -133.51 22.79
C LYS A 307 38.75 -134.29 23.69
N LEU A 308 39.44 -133.61 24.62
CA LEU A 308 40.38 -134.23 25.55
C LEU A 308 39.71 -135.27 26.46
N ARG A 309 38.46 -135.04 26.88
CA ARG A 309 37.65 -136.05 27.59
C ARG A 309 37.37 -137.27 26.72
N HIS A 310 37.07 -137.09 25.45
CA HIS A 310 36.77 -138.21 24.55
C HIS A 310 38.02 -139.07 24.25
N GLU A 311 39.20 -138.45 24.11
CA GLU A 311 40.48 -139.16 23.99
C GLU A 311 40.82 -139.94 25.27
N ALA A 312 40.62 -139.35 26.46
CA ALA A 312 40.83 -140.03 27.74
C ALA A 312 39.88 -141.23 27.99
N ILE A 313 38.67 -141.19 27.43
CA ILE A 313 37.73 -142.33 27.44
C ILE A 313 38.23 -143.45 26.53
N ILE A 314 38.65 -143.13 25.30
CA ILE A 314 39.18 -144.12 24.34
C ILE A 314 40.44 -144.80 24.89
N LEU A 315 41.34 -144.03 25.52
CA LEU A 315 42.58 -144.57 26.09
C LEU A 315 42.33 -145.60 27.22
N ASN A 316 41.29 -145.37 28.04
CA ASN A 316 40.88 -146.32 29.09
C ASN A 316 40.29 -147.62 28.52
N GLU A 317 39.59 -147.57 27.39
CA GLU A 317 39.06 -148.80 26.77
C GLU A 317 40.19 -149.70 26.25
N HIS A 318 41.23 -149.12 25.64
CA HIS A 318 42.43 -149.86 25.22
C HIS A 318 43.15 -150.50 26.42
N LEU A 319 43.38 -149.74 27.51
CA LEU A 319 43.99 -150.26 28.74
C LEU A 319 43.19 -151.42 29.35
N THR A 320 41.86 -151.31 29.37
CA THR A 320 40.96 -152.33 29.92
C THR A 320 40.99 -153.63 29.11
N LYS A 321 41.03 -153.55 27.77
CA LYS A 321 41.15 -154.73 26.90
C LYS A 321 42.50 -155.46 27.08
N SER A 322 43.60 -154.73 27.24
CA SER A 322 44.92 -155.34 27.45
C SER A 322 45.08 -156.01 28.83
N LEU A 323 44.50 -155.44 29.89
CA LEU A 323 44.57 -156.01 31.24
C LEU A 323 43.77 -157.32 31.41
N GLY A 324 42.75 -157.55 30.59
CA GLY A 324 41.94 -158.77 30.63
C GLY A 324 42.71 -160.02 30.18
N MET A 325 43.46 -159.95 29.08
CA MET A 325 44.17 -161.10 28.51
C MET A 325 45.40 -161.53 29.33
N LEU A 326 46.07 -160.60 30.01
CA LEU A 326 47.32 -160.89 30.75
C LEU A 326 47.10 -161.64 32.07
N LYS A 327 45.86 -161.75 32.56
CA LYS A 327 45.54 -162.33 33.87
C LYS A 327 45.36 -163.86 33.88
N GLN A 328 45.57 -164.54 32.76
CA GLN A 328 45.31 -165.99 32.62
C GLN A 328 46.52 -166.82 32.13
N GLN A 329 47.75 -166.28 32.18
CA GLN A 329 48.97 -166.97 31.70
C GLN A 329 50.19 -166.92 32.65
N LEU A 330 49.98 -166.74 33.96
CA LEU A 330 50.97 -167.06 35.02
C LEU A 330 50.35 -168.19 35.89
N ASN A 331 50.88 -169.41 36.00
CA ASN A 331 52.26 -169.90 36.30
C ASN A 331 52.59 -169.62 37.78
N ASN A 332 52.83 -170.59 38.69
CA ASN A 332 53.25 -172.01 38.62
C ASN A 332 54.74 -172.22 38.24
N ASP A 333 55.54 -172.55 39.26
CA ASP A 333 56.85 -173.26 39.33
C ASP A 333 58.08 -172.69 38.54
N ASP A 334 59.36 -172.97 38.85
CA ASP A 334 60.02 -173.72 39.95
C ASP A 334 61.46 -173.17 40.24
N ASN A 335 62.24 -173.79 41.15
CA ASN A 335 63.68 -173.52 41.38
C ASN A 335 64.53 -174.81 41.50
N THR A 336 65.58 -174.98 40.66
CA THR A 336 66.58 -176.07 40.78
C THR A 336 67.99 -175.68 40.30
N ILE A 337 69.04 -176.31 40.87
CA ILE A 337 70.44 -176.33 40.39
C ILE A 337 71.01 -177.75 40.64
N ASP A 338 71.94 -178.20 39.79
CA ASP A 338 72.15 -179.63 39.50
C ASP A 338 73.31 -180.35 40.24
N ARG A 339 73.29 -181.69 40.19
CA ARG A 339 73.99 -182.59 41.11
C ARG A 339 75.34 -183.14 40.62
N GLU A 340 75.56 -183.21 39.31
CA GLU A 340 76.73 -183.92 38.73
C GLU A 340 78.07 -183.18 38.94
N LEU A 341 78.05 -181.85 38.90
CA LEU A 341 79.25 -180.99 39.00
C LEU A 341 80.05 -181.25 40.29
N ILE A 342 79.36 -181.57 41.39
CA ILE A 342 79.94 -181.83 42.71
C ILE A 342 80.76 -183.14 42.73
N SER A 343 80.38 -184.13 41.91
CA SER A 343 80.97 -185.47 41.93
C SER A 343 82.44 -185.47 41.46
N ASN A 344 82.73 -184.80 40.34
CA ASN A 344 84.08 -184.72 39.77
C ASN A 344 85.09 -184.01 40.70
N VAL A 345 84.64 -182.99 41.43
CA VAL A 345 85.49 -182.21 42.35
C VAL A 345 86.00 -183.07 43.50
N ILE A 346 85.14 -183.93 44.06
CA ILE A 346 85.48 -184.82 45.19
C ILE A 346 86.44 -185.94 44.74
N LEU A 347 86.26 -186.48 43.54
CA LEU A 347 87.03 -187.61 43.02
C LEU A 347 88.52 -187.26 42.81
N ASN A 348 88.79 -186.04 42.31
CA ASN A 348 90.16 -185.54 42.11
C ASN A 348 90.93 -185.35 43.44
N PHE A 349 90.25 -184.88 44.50
CA PHE A 349 90.85 -184.67 45.83
C PHE A 349 91.29 -185.98 46.53
N LEU A 350 90.63 -187.09 46.21
CA LEU A 350 90.89 -188.41 46.82
C LEU A 350 92.16 -189.09 46.29
N GLN A 351 92.63 -188.75 45.08
CA GLN A 351 93.82 -189.36 44.48
C GLN A 351 95.16 -188.79 45.01
N ILE A 352 95.15 -187.65 45.71
CA ILE A 352 96.38 -187.00 46.20
C ILE A 352 96.92 -187.72 47.47
N PRO A 353 98.13 -188.33 47.43
CA PRO A 353 98.69 -189.09 48.55
C PRO A 353 99.06 -188.20 49.75
N ARG A 354 99.11 -188.82 50.94
CA ARG A 354 99.28 -188.11 52.22
C ARG A 354 100.72 -187.60 52.40
N GLY A 355 100.93 -186.30 52.21
CA GLY A 355 102.22 -185.64 52.49
C GLY A 355 102.61 -184.53 51.50
N ASP A 356 102.00 -184.50 50.30
CA ASP A 356 102.25 -183.44 49.32
C ASP A 356 101.53 -182.14 49.69
N ALA A 357 102.26 -181.02 49.69
CA ALA A 357 101.76 -179.67 49.97
C ALA A 357 100.62 -179.25 49.03
N LYS A 358 100.61 -179.77 47.79
CA LYS A 358 99.54 -179.49 46.79
C LYS A 358 98.13 -179.84 47.28
N LYS A 359 98.00 -180.70 48.31
CA LYS A 359 96.70 -181.05 48.89
C LYS A 359 96.00 -179.87 49.58
N PHE A 360 96.75 -178.92 50.15
CA PHE A 360 96.18 -177.70 50.74
C PHE A 360 95.65 -176.74 49.67
N GLU A 361 96.40 -176.56 48.59
CA GLU A 361 96.02 -175.70 47.47
C GLU A 361 94.75 -176.20 46.76
N ALA A 362 94.62 -177.52 46.58
CA ALA A 362 93.38 -178.15 46.11
C ALA A 362 92.19 -177.91 47.05
N LEU A 363 92.40 -177.95 48.37
CA LEU A 363 91.33 -177.69 49.37
C LEU A 363 90.90 -176.21 49.37
N GLN A 364 91.86 -175.29 49.20
CA GLN A 364 91.62 -173.85 49.07
C GLN A 364 90.65 -173.56 47.90
N LEU A 365 90.90 -174.14 46.72
CA LEU A 365 90.05 -174.00 45.53
C LEU A 365 88.62 -174.50 45.75
N ILE A 366 88.43 -175.63 46.44
CA ILE A 366 87.11 -176.18 46.76
C ILE A 366 86.30 -175.22 47.65
N SER A 367 86.95 -174.55 48.60
CA SER A 367 86.27 -173.61 49.51
C SER A 367 85.70 -172.36 48.82
N VAL A 368 86.27 -171.97 47.67
CA VAL A 368 85.78 -170.87 46.83
C VAL A 368 84.60 -171.33 45.97
N LEU A 369 84.69 -172.51 45.36
CA LEU A 369 83.67 -173.01 44.42
C LEU A 369 82.32 -173.36 45.09
N LEU A 370 82.33 -173.76 46.36
CA LEU A 370 81.12 -174.09 47.13
C LEU A 370 80.67 -172.98 48.10
N GLU A 371 81.17 -171.75 47.92
CA GLU A 371 80.84 -170.58 48.76
C GLU A 371 80.90 -170.87 50.28
N TRP A 372 82.00 -171.47 50.74
CA TRP A 372 82.10 -171.89 52.14
C TRP A 372 82.16 -170.70 53.09
N ASP A 373 81.09 -170.51 53.84
CA ASP A 373 81.03 -169.61 54.99
C ASP A 373 82.10 -169.97 56.04
N GLU A 374 82.49 -168.98 56.83
CA GLU A 374 83.73 -168.95 57.61
C GLU A 374 83.81 -170.08 58.66
N HIS A 375 82.68 -170.46 59.25
CA HIS A 375 82.57 -171.61 60.16
C HIS A 375 82.91 -172.95 59.47
N ARG A 376 82.63 -173.08 58.17
CA ARG A 376 82.92 -174.29 57.38
C ARG A 376 84.40 -174.34 56.97
N LYS A 377 85.02 -173.18 56.70
CA LYS A 377 86.47 -173.09 56.50
C LYS A 377 87.25 -173.47 57.75
N VAL A 378 86.81 -173.05 58.95
CA VAL A 378 87.41 -173.49 60.23
C VAL A 378 87.34 -175.02 60.36
N GLN A 379 86.19 -175.63 60.08
CA GLN A 379 86.00 -177.09 60.16
C GLN A 379 86.81 -177.88 59.11
N ALA A 380 87.21 -177.23 58.01
CA ALA A 380 88.12 -177.77 56.99
C ALA A 380 89.60 -177.38 57.20
N GLY A 381 89.92 -176.55 58.19
CA GLY A 381 91.29 -176.11 58.52
C GLY A 381 91.87 -174.97 57.67
N LEU A 382 91.02 -174.05 57.16
CA LEU A 382 91.41 -173.07 56.13
C LEU A 382 91.37 -171.57 56.51
N SER A 383 90.71 -171.11 57.59
CA SER A 383 90.66 -169.66 57.91
C SER A 383 90.23 -169.30 59.35
N SER A 384 90.15 -167.99 59.64
CA SER A 384 89.74 -167.36 60.91
C SER A 384 89.15 -165.94 60.62
N GLY A 385 87.88 -165.70 60.99
CA GLY A 385 87.03 -164.59 60.46
C GLY A 385 87.06 -163.21 61.18
N SER A 386 86.14 -162.25 60.96
CA SER A 386 84.89 -162.17 60.14
C SER A 386 84.31 -160.72 60.06
N HIS A 387 83.65 -160.24 58.96
CA HIS A 387 82.80 -158.99 58.95
C HIS A 387 81.96 -158.58 57.68
N LYS A 388 80.73 -158.02 57.90
CA LYS A 388 79.96 -156.88 57.23
C LYS A 388 79.62 -156.77 55.69
N ASN A 389 78.52 -156.04 55.35
CA ASN A 389 78.35 -155.24 54.08
C ASN A 389 77.26 -154.09 54.09
N LYS A 390 77.02 -153.34 52.96
CA LYS A 390 76.30 -152.02 52.86
C LYS A 390 75.65 -151.66 51.46
N GLU A 391 74.84 -150.58 51.39
CA GLU A 391 74.28 -149.64 50.32
C GLU A 391 74.59 -149.75 48.78
N GLY A 392 73.91 -149.03 47.84
CA GLY A 392 72.82 -148.00 47.89
C GLY A 392 72.60 -147.15 46.59
N GLU A 393 72.10 -145.89 46.71
CA GLU A 393 71.73 -144.83 45.67
C GLU A 393 70.37 -145.00 44.91
N SER A 394 69.70 -144.03 44.20
CA SER A 394 69.42 -142.55 44.26
C SER A 394 68.56 -142.13 42.99
N ARG A 395 67.85 -141.00 42.69
CA ARG A 395 67.40 -139.65 43.20
C ARG A 395 66.05 -139.27 42.47
N THR A 396 65.46 -138.08 42.14
CA THR A 396 65.82 -136.63 41.95
C THR A 396 64.69 -135.58 42.28
N ARG A 397 63.93 -134.97 41.32
CA ARG A 397 62.96 -133.81 41.44
C ARG A 397 61.86 -133.87 40.32
N ASN A 398 60.66 -133.23 40.33
CA ASN A 398 60.31 -131.82 40.68
C ASN A 398 58.76 -131.50 40.80
N PHE A 399 58.45 -130.34 41.43
CA PHE A 399 57.27 -129.42 41.34
C PHE A 399 55.78 -129.83 41.59
N VAL A 400 55.30 -131.05 41.38
CA VAL A 400 53.81 -131.31 41.45
C VAL A 400 53.21 -131.19 42.86
N SER A 401 54.04 -131.18 43.90
CA SER A 401 53.69 -131.36 45.33
C SER A 401 52.98 -130.20 46.04
N LEU A 402 52.25 -129.31 45.34
CA LEU A 402 51.54 -128.17 45.94
C LEU A 402 50.15 -127.87 45.36
N TRP A 403 49.77 -128.41 44.20
CA TRP A 403 48.49 -128.06 43.55
C TRP A 403 47.30 -128.95 43.99
N THR A 404 47.57 -130.22 44.34
CA THR A 404 46.55 -131.13 44.91
C THR A 404 46.01 -130.64 46.25
N ASP A 405 46.90 -130.17 47.13
CA ASP A 405 46.60 -129.69 48.49
C ASP A 405 45.74 -128.41 48.51
N PHE A 406 45.71 -127.67 47.39
CA PHE A 406 44.83 -126.51 47.20
C PHE A 406 43.40 -126.90 46.80
N LEU A 407 43.26 -127.80 45.81
CA LEU A 407 41.96 -128.20 45.25
C LEU A 407 41.12 -129.04 46.24
N GLU A 408 41.76 -129.89 47.04
CA GLU A 408 41.07 -130.67 48.08
C GLU A 408 40.44 -129.77 49.15
N LYS A 409 41.03 -128.59 49.40
CA LYS A 409 40.57 -127.65 50.43
C LYS A 409 39.32 -126.86 50.01
N GLU A 410 39.25 -126.38 48.77
CA GLU A 410 38.10 -125.58 48.31
C GLU A 410 36.83 -126.43 48.14
N SER A 411 36.99 -127.71 47.76
CA SER A 411 35.92 -128.72 47.66
C SER A 411 35.07 -128.85 48.93
N THR A 412 35.61 -128.51 50.11
CA THR A 412 34.96 -128.73 51.42
C THR A 412 34.02 -127.62 51.89
N LYS A 413 33.90 -126.48 51.18
CA LYS A 413 33.12 -125.32 51.66
C LYS A 413 31.91 -124.88 50.82
N GLY A 414 31.56 -125.64 49.79
CA GLY A 414 30.34 -125.41 48.98
C GLY A 414 29.08 -126.08 49.54
N ASN A 415 28.60 -125.71 50.74
CA ASN A 415 27.27 -126.17 51.22
C ASN A 415 26.63 -125.18 52.20
N SER A 416 25.31 -124.94 52.07
CA SER A 416 24.47 -123.93 52.77
C SER A 416 24.96 -122.47 52.64
N GLY A 417 24.20 -121.49 52.13
CA GLY A 417 22.78 -121.48 51.75
C GLY A 417 21.86 -121.24 52.95
N LYS A 418 21.04 -120.19 53.01
CA LYS A 418 20.61 -119.21 51.98
C LYS A 418 20.77 -117.78 52.48
#